data_AF-D8LWB5-F1
#
_entry.id   AF-D8LWB5-F1
#
_cell.length_a   1.000
_cell.length_b   1.000
_cell.length_c   1.000
_cell.angle_alpha   90.00
_cell.angle_beta   90.00
_cell.angle_gamma   90.00
#
_symmetry.space_group_name_H-M   'P 1'
#
loop_
_entity.id
_entity.type
_entity.pdbx_description
1 polymer ?
#
loop_
_entity_poly.entity_id
_entity_poly.type
_entity_poly.pdbx_seq_one_letter_code
_entity_poly.pdbx_strand_id
1 'polypeptide(L)'
;MWDSDWSRAFTLKNCAALETIEIRYMSFADYAGPFEFKNLPALRSIRLGSPSLQSTNFNYQSFILRDFPNLEELWMGSKAFDESLHTVIENLPKLKKIELRTHAIAGVRDRYDCTLVMRNLESLETLSASAFSLLYQYNVTMESTLDRSE
;
A
#
# COMPACT_ATOMS: atom_id res chain seq x y z
N MET A 1 14.41 16.60 8.42
CA MET A 1 14.40 15.98 7.08
C MET A 1 15.39 14.83 7.17
N TRP A 2 14.92 13.59 7.27
CA TRP A 2 15.82 12.44 7.17
C TRP A 2 16.22 12.33 5.70
N ASP A 3 17.49 12.06 5.44
CA ASP A 3 18.02 12.02 4.07
C ASP A 3 17.50 10.74 3.41
N SER A 4 16.55 10.88 2.50
CA SER A 4 15.98 9.75 1.76
C SER A 4 16.94 9.34 0.64
N ASP A 5 17.29 8.06 0.61
CA ASP A 5 18.28 7.51 -0.31
C ASP A 5 17.58 6.76 -1.45
N TRP A 6 17.57 7.38 -2.64
CA TRP A 6 16.98 6.83 -3.86
C TRP A 6 17.73 5.61 -4.40
N SER A 7 18.95 5.33 -3.90
CA SER A 7 19.70 4.13 -4.27
C SER A 7 19.26 2.89 -3.49
N ARG A 8 18.50 3.04 -2.39
CA ARG A 8 18.09 1.94 -1.51
C ARG A 8 16.75 1.37 -1.93
N ALA A 9 16.77 0.15 -2.44
CA ALA A 9 15.58 -0.58 -2.85
C ALA A 9 15.18 -1.62 -1.80
N PHE A 10 13.87 -1.85 -1.66
CA PHE A 10 13.33 -2.96 -0.88
C PHE A 10 12.54 -3.88 -1.81
N THR A 11 13.01 -5.13 -1.97
CA THR A 11 12.36 -6.10 -2.84
C THR A 11 12.21 -7.44 -2.14
N LEU A 12 11.05 -8.08 -2.28
CA LEU A 12 10.77 -9.40 -1.76
C LEU A 12 10.15 -10.25 -2.85
N LYS A 13 10.86 -11.32 -3.24
CA LYS A 13 10.52 -12.09 -4.45
C LYS A 13 10.62 -13.59 -4.23
N ASN A 14 9.74 -14.33 -4.88
CA ASN A 14 9.83 -15.80 -5.05
C ASN A 14 9.84 -16.59 -3.73
N CYS A 15 9.19 -16.08 -2.68
CA CYS A 15 9.04 -16.78 -1.41
C CYS A 15 7.73 -17.59 -1.42
N ALA A 16 7.79 -18.83 -1.92
CA ALA A 16 6.61 -19.67 -2.14
C ALA A 16 5.80 -19.98 -0.86
N ALA A 17 6.47 -20.04 0.30
CA ALA A 17 5.86 -20.38 1.59
C ALA A 17 5.60 -19.15 2.49
N LEU A 18 5.89 -17.92 2.04
CA LEU A 18 5.73 -16.74 2.88
C LEU A 18 4.25 -16.35 2.96
N GLU A 19 3.69 -16.42 4.16
CA GLU A 19 2.27 -16.13 4.40
C GLU A 19 2.01 -14.72 4.93
N THR A 20 2.96 -14.11 5.63
CA THR A 20 2.78 -12.82 6.30
C THR A 20 4.00 -11.93 6.14
N ILE A 21 3.74 -10.65 5.86
CA ILE A 21 4.75 -9.59 5.89
C ILE A 21 4.37 -8.62 7.00
N GLU A 22 5.31 -8.40 7.92
CA GLU A 22 5.17 -7.38 8.95
C GLU A 22 6.44 -6.51 9.00
N ILE A 23 6.28 -5.22 8.73
CA ILE A 23 7.35 -4.21 8.77
C ILE A 23 6.91 -3.14 9.76
N ARG A 24 7.68 -2.87 10.81
CA ARG A 24 7.23 -2.03 11.93
C ARG A 24 7.94 -0.67 11.97
N TYR A 25 7.83 0.03 13.09
CA TYR A 25 8.32 1.38 13.34
C TYR A 25 9.69 1.67 12.70
N MET A 26 9.73 2.68 11.81
CA MET A 26 10.93 3.22 11.16
C MET A 26 11.81 2.23 10.41
N SER A 27 11.33 1.01 10.17
CA SER A 27 12.02 0.09 9.27
C SER A 27 12.00 0.66 7.86
N PHE A 28 13.17 0.72 7.21
CA PHE A 28 13.36 1.25 5.86
C PHE A 28 13.09 2.75 5.68
N ALA A 29 13.03 3.55 6.76
CA ALA A 29 12.64 4.97 6.69
C ALA A 29 13.50 5.86 5.76
N ASP A 30 14.71 5.41 5.39
CA ASP A 30 15.60 6.06 4.44
C ASP A 30 15.58 5.43 3.03
N TYR A 31 14.68 4.47 2.76
CA TYR A 31 14.52 3.82 1.47
C TYR A 31 13.54 4.60 0.60
N ALA A 32 14.07 5.33 -0.37
CA ALA A 32 13.30 5.99 -1.43
C ALA A 32 13.60 5.40 -2.83
N GLY A 33 14.32 4.28 -2.89
CA GLY A 33 14.47 3.51 -4.12
C GLY A 33 13.31 2.53 -4.33
N PRO A 34 13.35 1.71 -5.40
CA PRO A 34 12.27 0.80 -5.77
C PRO A 34 11.73 -0.07 -4.62
N PHE A 35 10.40 -0.16 -4.52
CA PHE A 35 9.68 -1.05 -3.62
C PHE A 35 8.93 -2.11 -4.44
N GLU A 36 9.15 -3.39 -4.17
CA GLU A 36 8.49 -4.45 -4.96
C GLU A 36 8.22 -5.72 -4.15
N PHE A 37 6.96 -6.17 -4.20
CA PHE A 37 6.56 -7.53 -3.85
C PHE A 37 6.22 -8.30 -5.12
N LYS A 38 6.82 -9.49 -5.32
CA LYS A 38 6.59 -10.29 -6.52
C LYS A 38 6.61 -11.77 -6.25
N ASN A 39 5.66 -12.50 -6.83
CA ASN A 39 5.59 -13.96 -6.76
C ASN A 39 5.66 -14.48 -5.30
N LEU A 40 4.67 -14.09 -4.49
CA LEU A 40 4.48 -14.54 -3.11
C LEU A 40 3.13 -15.28 -3.03
N PRO A 41 3.02 -16.50 -3.62
CA PRO A 41 1.74 -17.15 -3.86
C PRO A 41 0.99 -17.54 -2.59
N ALA A 42 1.69 -17.75 -1.47
CA ALA A 42 1.10 -18.06 -0.17
C ALA A 42 0.78 -16.82 0.67
N LEU A 43 1.04 -15.60 0.18
CA LEU A 43 0.89 -14.39 0.99
C LEU A 43 -0.58 -14.10 1.31
N ARG A 44 -0.88 -13.95 2.60
CA ARG A 44 -2.24 -13.74 3.14
C ARG A 44 -2.40 -12.42 3.87
N SER A 45 -1.35 -11.90 4.51
CA SER A 45 -1.44 -10.65 5.28
C SER A 45 -0.22 -9.75 5.08
N ILE A 46 -0.48 -8.46 4.90
CA ILE A 46 0.53 -7.39 4.86
C ILE A 46 0.22 -6.38 5.96
N ARG A 47 1.19 -6.13 6.84
CA ARG A 47 1.13 -5.11 7.89
C ARG A 47 2.36 -4.22 7.82
N LEU A 48 2.17 -2.96 7.47
CA LEU A 48 3.25 -1.99 7.28
C LEU A 48 3.07 -0.83 8.25
N GLY A 49 4.00 -0.64 9.17
CA GLY A 49 3.97 0.38 10.21
C GLY A 49 3.71 -0.13 11.63
N SER A 50 3.68 0.81 12.56
CA SER A 50 3.43 0.64 13.98
C SER A 50 2.00 1.01 14.32
N PRO A 51 1.30 0.24 15.18
CA PRO A 51 -0.06 0.54 15.59
C PRO A 51 -0.17 1.80 16.47
N SER A 52 0.93 2.22 17.11
CA SER A 52 0.93 3.31 18.10
C SER A 52 1.82 4.50 17.72
N LEU A 53 2.65 4.37 16.69
CA LEU A 53 3.66 5.38 16.33
C LEU A 53 3.57 5.76 14.85
N GLN A 54 4.00 6.99 14.53
CA GLN A 54 4.27 7.37 13.14
C GLN A 54 5.46 6.56 12.64
N SER A 55 5.27 5.82 11.56
CA SER A 55 6.19 4.75 11.16
C SER A 55 7.19 5.21 10.12
N THR A 56 6.74 6.03 9.16
CA THR A 56 7.61 6.65 8.14
C THR A 56 8.44 5.58 7.41
N ASN A 57 7.81 4.49 6.97
CA ASN A 57 8.54 3.32 6.47
C ASN A 57 9.11 3.50 5.07
N PHE A 58 8.29 3.96 4.13
CA PHE A 58 8.64 4.07 2.71
C PHE A 58 8.13 5.42 2.19
N ASN A 59 8.56 6.50 2.83
CA ASN A 59 8.18 7.85 2.40
C ASN A 59 8.59 8.10 0.95
N TYR A 60 7.79 8.90 0.23
CA TYR A 60 7.99 9.27 -1.18
C TYR A 60 7.82 8.11 -2.18
N GLN A 61 7.58 6.89 -1.70
CA GLN A 61 7.42 5.72 -2.56
C GLN A 61 5.98 5.54 -3.01
N SER A 62 5.84 5.13 -4.27
CA SER A 62 4.60 4.57 -4.80
C SER A 62 4.38 3.17 -4.23
N PHE A 63 3.12 2.82 -3.94
CA PHE A 63 2.75 1.50 -3.44
C PHE A 63 1.94 0.75 -4.50
N ILE A 64 2.53 -0.27 -5.10
CA ILE A 64 1.90 -1.08 -6.14
C ILE A 64 1.73 -2.51 -5.65
N LEU A 65 0.49 -2.94 -5.51
CA LEU A 65 0.11 -4.27 -5.07
C LEU A 65 -0.89 -4.85 -6.08
N ARG A 66 -0.43 -5.80 -6.89
CA ARG A 66 -1.22 -6.45 -7.93
C ARG A 66 -1.08 -7.95 -7.91
N ASP A 67 -2.16 -8.64 -8.25
CA ASP A 67 -2.17 -10.08 -8.56
C ASP A 67 -1.71 -10.97 -7.38
N PHE A 68 -2.23 -10.69 -6.17
CA PHE A 68 -2.06 -11.56 -5.01
C PHE A 68 -3.37 -12.31 -4.70
N PRO A 69 -3.58 -13.51 -5.29
CA PRO A 69 -4.87 -14.22 -5.25
C PRO A 69 -5.25 -14.75 -3.87
N ASN A 70 -4.30 -14.79 -2.93
CA ASN A 70 -4.50 -15.28 -1.56
C ASN A 70 -4.42 -14.19 -0.49
N LEU A 71 -4.21 -12.93 -0.86
CA LEU A 71 -4.13 -11.85 0.12
C LEU A 71 -5.52 -11.58 0.69
N GLU A 72 -5.62 -11.58 2.02
CA GLU A 72 -6.87 -11.41 2.77
C GLU A 72 -6.92 -10.07 3.52
N GLU A 73 -5.76 -9.60 4.00
CA GLU A 73 -5.66 -8.38 4.82
C GLU A 73 -4.51 -7.47 4.37
N LEU A 74 -4.82 -6.17 4.25
CA LEU A 74 -3.86 -5.10 4.08
C LEU A 74 -4.03 -4.07 5.21
N TRP A 75 -2.97 -3.88 6.00
CA TRP A 75 -2.93 -2.89 7.07
C TRP A 75 -1.73 -1.97 6.89
N MET A 76 -2.00 -0.67 6.87
CA MET A 76 -0.98 0.38 6.72
C MET A 76 -1.08 1.37 7.87
N GLY A 77 -0.08 1.35 8.72
CA GLY A 77 0.18 2.24 9.83
C GLY A 77 0.50 3.66 9.39
N SER A 78 0.61 4.54 10.39
CA SER A 78 0.71 5.97 10.14
C SER A 78 2.00 6.29 9.36
N LYS A 79 1.88 7.02 8.24
CA LYS A 79 2.98 7.34 7.33
C LYS A 79 3.73 6.12 6.79
N ALA A 80 3.05 5.00 6.52
CA ALA A 80 3.71 3.85 5.91
C ALA A 80 4.30 4.20 4.53
N PHE A 81 3.52 4.91 3.71
CA PHE A 81 3.88 5.44 2.38
C PHE A 81 3.38 6.89 2.26
N ASP A 82 3.79 7.75 3.19
CA ASP A 82 3.46 9.19 3.10
C ASP A 82 4.11 9.78 1.84
N GLU A 83 3.44 10.76 1.23
CA GLU A 83 3.86 11.36 -0.04
C GLU A 83 3.99 10.35 -1.21
N SER A 84 3.08 9.39 -1.29
CA SER A 84 2.99 8.40 -2.37
C SER A 84 2.38 9.00 -3.65
N LEU A 85 3.14 8.95 -4.75
CA LEU A 85 2.68 9.46 -6.05
C LEU A 85 1.61 8.55 -6.69
N HIS A 86 1.87 7.24 -6.76
CA HIS A 86 0.94 6.28 -7.33
C HIS A 86 0.69 5.13 -6.36
N THR A 87 -0.57 4.96 -5.97
CA THR A 87 -1.00 3.82 -5.18
C THR A 87 -1.94 2.96 -6.02
N VAL A 88 -1.62 1.67 -6.15
CA VAL A 88 -2.44 0.69 -6.87
C VAL A 88 -2.66 -0.55 -6.01
N ILE A 89 -3.92 -0.91 -5.82
CA ILE A 89 -4.38 -2.10 -5.09
C ILE A 89 -5.37 -2.79 -6.02
N GLU A 90 -4.91 -3.81 -6.75
CA GLU A 90 -5.65 -4.35 -7.90
C GLU A 90 -5.53 -5.87 -8.02
N ASN A 91 -6.61 -6.51 -8.49
CA ASN A 91 -6.69 -7.97 -8.70
C ASN A 91 -6.38 -8.77 -7.43
N LEU A 92 -7.12 -8.48 -6.36
CA LEU A 92 -6.97 -9.12 -5.05
C LEU A 92 -8.30 -9.77 -4.66
N PRO A 93 -8.69 -10.87 -5.32
CA PRO A 93 -10.04 -11.43 -5.24
C PRO A 93 -10.42 -11.96 -3.86
N LYS A 94 -9.45 -12.17 -2.95
CA LYS A 94 -9.69 -12.61 -1.56
C LYS A 94 -9.48 -11.50 -0.53
N LEU A 95 -9.11 -10.29 -0.94
CA LEU A 95 -8.84 -9.20 -0.01
C LEU A 95 -10.15 -8.74 0.61
N LYS A 96 -10.27 -8.90 1.94
CA LYS A 96 -11.48 -8.55 2.70
C LYS A 96 -11.39 -7.21 3.38
N LYS A 97 -10.16 -6.82 3.75
CA LYS A 97 -9.96 -5.72 4.68
C LYS A 97 -8.77 -4.86 4.28
N ILE A 98 -9.04 -3.57 4.16
CA ILE A 98 -8.04 -2.52 4.03
C ILE A 98 -8.18 -1.57 5.22
N GLU A 99 -7.11 -1.42 5.99
CA GLU A 99 -6.99 -0.42 7.04
C GLU A 99 -5.84 0.54 6.75
N LEU A 100 -6.15 1.83 6.66
CA LEU A 100 -5.21 2.92 6.41
C LEU A 100 -5.24 3.89 7.58
N ARG A 101 -4.11 3.98 8.30
CA ARG A 101 -3.91 4.94 9.38
C ARG A 101 -3.52 6.32 8.85
N THR A 102 -3.31 7.26 9.75
CA THR A 102 -3.02 8.66 9.44
C THR A 102 -1.88 8.80 8.44
N HIS A 103 -2.12 9.47 7.31
CA HIS A 103 -1.12 9.64 6.23
C HIS A 103 -0.55 8.33 5.66
N ALA A 104 -1.25 7.20 5.78
CA ALA A 104 -0.71 5.91 5.34
C ALA A 104 -0.30 5.87 3.86
N ILE A 105 -1.07 6.52 2.98
CA ILE A 105 -0.84 6.63 1.53
C ILE A 105 -1.21 8.04 1.03
N ALA A 106 -0.89 9.07 1.80
CA ALA A 106 -1.17 10.44 1.37
C ALA A 106 -0.35 10.77 0.12
N GLY A 107 -0.95 11.50 -0.82
CA GLY A 107 -0.28 12.03 -1.98
C GLY A 107 0.74 13.11 -1.64
N VAL A 108 1.54 13.47 -2.62
CA VAL A 108 2.46 14.59 -2.51
C VAL A 108 1.67 15.90 -2.56
N ARG A 109 1.95 16.84 -1.66
CA ARG A 109 1.32 18.16 -1.67
C ARG A 109 1.61 18.89 -3.00
N ASP A 110 0.63 19.63 -3.50
CA ASP A 110 0.74 20.45 -4.73
C ASP A 110 1.02 19.65 -6.02
N ARG A 111 0.84 18.33 -6.00
CA ARG A 111 0.91 17.43 -7.16
C ARG A 111 -0.48 16.97 -7.57
N TYR A 112 -0.86 17.25 -8.82
CA TYR A 112 -2.16 16.89 -9.39
C TYR A 112 -2.16 15.56 -10.15
N ASP A 113 -1.00 14.92 -10.26
CA ASP A 113 -0.76 13.61 -10.86
C ASP A 113 -0.78 12.47 -9.83
N CYS A 114 -1.02 12.75 -8.54
CA CYS A 114 -1.20 11.71 -7.53
C CYS A 114 -2.42 10.85 -7.83
N THR A 115 -2.26 9.52 -7.82
CA THR A 115 -3.34 8.58 -8.15
C THR A 115 -3.54 7.50 -7.11
N LEU A 116 -4.80 7.20 -6.79
CA LEU A 116 -5.21 6.00 -6.09
C LEU A 116 -6.10 5.14 -6.99
N VAL A 117 -5.69 3.91 -7.25
CA VAL A 117 -6.46 2.94 -8.03
C VAL A 117 -6.74 1.71 -7.17
N MET A 118 -8.02 1.43 -6.96
CA MET A 118 -8.52 0.23 -6.30
C MET A 118 -9.46 -0.51 -7.26
N ARG A 119 -9.05 -1.69 -7.73
CA ARG A 119 -9.76 -2.42 -8.80
C ARG A 119 -9.83 -3.91 -8.52
N ASN A 120 -10.93 -4.54 -8.93
CA ASN A 120 -11.07 -5.99 -8.91
C ASN A 120 -10.78 -6.56 -7.50
N LEU A 121 -11.53 -6.03 -6.54
CA LEU A 121 -11.48 -6.33 -5.11
C LEU A 121 -12.85 -6.88 -4.67
N GLU A 122 -13.36 -7.90 -5.36
CA GLU A 122 -14.75 -8.36 -5.25
C GLU A 122 -15.13 -8.88 -3.85
N SER A 123 -14.14 -9.33 -3.06
CA SER A 123 -14.34 -9.77 -1.68
C SER A 123 -14.14 -8.66 -0.63
N LEU A 124 -13.92 -7.41 -1.04
CA LEU A 124 -13.62 -6.33 -0.10
C LEU A 124 -14.86 -6.00 0.75
N GLU A 125 -14.79 -6.35 2.02
CA GLU A 125 -15.86 -6.12 2.99
C GLU A 125 -15.69 -4.76 3.68
N THR A 126 -14.45 -4.35 3.96
CA THR A 126 -14.17 -3.12 4.71
C THR A 126 -12.97 -2.35 4.15
N LEU A 127 -13.18 -1.06 3.93
CA LEU A 127 -12.14 -0.06 3.71
C LEU A 127 -12.26 0.99 4.81
N SER A 128 -11.27 1.03 5.72
CA SER A 128 -11.20 2.02 6.78
C SER A 128 -10.00 2.93 6.57
N ALA A 129 -10.26 4.23 6.47
CA ALA A 129 -9.24 5.24 6.22
C ALA A 129 -9.36 6.35 7.29
N SER A 130 -8.33 6.53 8.13
CA SER A 130 -8.34 7.55 9.19
C SER A 130 -7.59 8.82 8.78
N ALA A 131 -7.96 9.97 9.35
CA ALA A 131 -7.28 11.27 9.31
C ALA A 131 -6.17 11.43 8.25
N PHE A 132 -6.47 12.08 7.13
CA PHE A 132 -5.49 12.41 6.07
C PHE A 132 -4.80 11.21 5.40
N SER A 133 -5.23 9.97 5.65
CA SER A 133 -4.71 8.74 5.00
C SER A 133 -4.67 8.83 3.47
N LEU A 134 -5.65 9.48 2.87
CA LEU A 134 -5.81 9.69 1.43
C LEU A 134 -5.62 11.17 1.02
N LEU A 135 -5.05 12.00 1.90
CA LEU A 135 -4.87 13.43 1.63
C LEU A 135 -4.03 13.61 0.36
N TYR A 136 -4.35 14.59 -0.49
CA TYR A 136 -3.65 14.88 -1.74
C TYR A 136 -3.65 13.76 -2.80
N GLN A 137 -4.41 12.68 -2.59
CA GLN A 137 -4.75 11.79 -3.71
C GLN A 137 -5.71 12.53 -4.64
N TYR A 138 -5.28 12.84 -5.86
CA TYR A 138 -6.01 13.73 -6.76
C TYR A 138 -6.97 12.94 -7.65
N ASN A 139 -6.45 11.91 -8.34
CA ASN A 139 -7.26 11.03 -9.16
C ASN A 139 -7.52 9.72 -8.42
N VAL A 140 -8.76 9.51 -7.97
CA VAL A 140 -9.16 8.30 -7.26
C VAL A 140 -10.08 7.48 -8.14
N THR A 141 -9.74 6.22 -8.38
CA THR A 141 -10.54 5.25 -9.11
C THR A 141 -10.85 4.06 -8.21
N MET A 142 -12.14 3.78 -8.02
CA MET A 142 -12.64 2.56 -7.40
C MET A 142 -13.65 1.94 -8.37
N GLU A 143 -13.34 0.76 -8.90
CA GLU A 143 -14.22 0.04 -9.84
C GLU A 143 -14.13 -1.46 -9.63
N SER A 144 -15.23 -2.16 -9.90
CA SER A 144 -15.30 -3.63 -9.83
C SER A 144 -15.35 -4.23 -11.23
N THR A 145 -14.89 -5.47 -11.41
CA THR A 145 -15.12 -6.21 -12.68
C THR A 145 -16.62 -6.39 -12.97
N LEU A 146 -17.48 -6.30 -11.94
CA LEU A 146 -18.94 -6.39 -12.08
C LEU A 146 -19.56 -5.16 -12.76
N ASP A 147 -18.88 -4.01 -12.82
CA ASP A 147 -19.42 -2.78 -13.43
C ASP A 147 -19.43 -2.80 -14.97
N ARG A 148 -18.89 -3.85 -15.60
CA ARG A 148 -18.78 -3.97 -17.07
C ARG A 148 -19.77 -4.94 -17.71
N SER A 149 -20.77 -5.41 -16.99
CA SER A 149 -21.89 -6.15 -17.56
C SER A 149 -23.03 -5.21 -17.96
N GLU A 150 -22.89 -4.55 -19.11
CA GLU A 150 -24.01 -3.99 -19.90
C GLU A 150 -23.99 -4.59 -21.31
#